data_AF-A0AAD5WTI7-F1
#
_entry.id   AF-A0AAD5WTI7-F1
#
_cell.length_a   1.000
_cell.length_b   1.000
_cell.length_c   1.000
_cell.angle_alpha   90.00
_cell.angle_beta   90.00
_cell.angle_gamma   90.00
#
_symmetry.space_group_name_H-M   'P 1'
#
loop_
_entity.id
_entity.type
_entity.pdbx_description
1 polymer ?
#
loop_
_entity_poly.entity_id
_entity_poly.type
_entity_poly.pdbx_seq_one_letter_code
_entity_poly.pdbx_strand_id
1 'polypeptide(L)'
;MDTSGRQDRESNPSVDPPSPVPPLNGLRTLAQRGLRARSPKRNEARWHGGTTQTAQASGTGIRDHWDSPESSKARACDALCREIGYPVVMRPEWSILAAEIGDAYQDKAVLAGGIATLVECFCVCMKELVESEEEEGVVDQDWSERMVDYFSSVQQVRLFLEVSSNKKKKKTTTTTTKNGGDVRLLRKDPEHGIVVVIPRGEQVPGPTVLMPRLKGDLAKMFGPGGGDGREGQGDGGGEEDGEEEEPEWTDVVASGAKKATAGSRGRSAGAASAVADVEYLPNPGSMPSPEELLSKPPYHLLVREQGGEVVVECSHSGTLKVLAEWFGKWGKINHHDHRRPPMIKAELVDSCWGLGTAYERLTLSPTNRIWRPSATTVLALVEGSLGYAQVDAHAGTYVYRKDAAFKSLRC
;
A
#
# COMPACT_ATOMS: atom_id res chain seq x y z
N MET A 1 -25.09 -1.61 90.18
CA MET A 1 -23.68 -1.29 89.86
C MET A 1 -23.01 -2.63 89.61
N ASP A 2 -23.20 -3.23 88.43
CA ASP A 2 -22.43 -2.99 87.19
C ASP A 2 -20.97 -3.48 87.37
N THR A 3 -20.37 -4.35 86.57
CA THR A 3 -20.67 -4.89 85.22
C THR A 3 -19.82 -6.13 84.97
N SER A 4 -20.31 -7.02 84.10
CA SER A 4 -19.58 -8.04 83.34
C SER A 4 -18.33 -7.54 82.59
N GLY A 5 -17.43 -8.46 82.23
CA GLY A 5 -16.45 -8.27 81.14
C GLY A 5 -15.30 -9.28 81.23
N ARG A 6 -15.43 -10.48 80.64
CA ARG A 6 -15.05 -10.86 79.25
C ARG A 6 -13.53 -11.06 79.11
N GLN A 7 -13.15 -12.34 79.05
CA GLN A 7 -11.82 -12.81 78.62
C GLN A 7 -11.69 -12.61 77.11
N ASP A 8 -10.72 -11.79 76.69
CA ASP A 8 -10.26 -11.77 75.31
C ASP A 8 -8.95 -12.55 75.19
N ARG A 9 -8.96 -13.46 74.21
CA ARG A 9 -7.94 -14.45 73.89
C ARG A 9 -7.20 -13.90 72.67
N GLU A 10 -6.03 -13.31 72.87
CA GLU A 10 -5.17 -12.89 71.76
C GLU A 10 -4.60 -14.13 71.05
N SER A 11 -5.19 -14.45 69.90
CA SER A 11 -4.65 -15.37 68.91
C SER A 11 -3.54 -14.70 68.13
N ASN A 12 -2.30 -15.11 68.41
CA ASN A 12 -1.11 -14.77 67.65
C ASN A 12 -1.12 -15.54 66.31
N PRO A 13 -1.07 -14.91 65.13
CA PRO A 13 -1.02 -15.64 63.87
C PRO A 13 0.38 -16.24 63.68
N SER A 14 0.40 -17.57 63.52
CA SER A 14 1.55 -18.36 63.09
C SER A 14 2.10 -17.82 61.76
N VAL A 15 3.36 -17.41 61.75
CA VAL A 15 4.11 -17.08 60.54
C VAL A 15 4.59 -18.39 59.94
N ASP A 16 3.94 -18.82 58.86
CA ASP A 16 4.44 -19.93 58.04
C ASP A 16 5.73 -19.52 57.31
N PRO A 17 6.74 -20.41 57.22
CA PRO A 17 7.95 -20.13 56.45
C PRO A 17 7.63 -20.02 54.95
N PRO A 18 8.35 -19.17 54.19
CA PRO A 18 8.11 -19.01 52.77
C PRO A 18 8.38 -20.32 52.03
N SER A 19 7.38 -20.78 51.27
CA SER A 19 7.52 -21.90 50.35
C SER A 19 8.56 -21.61 49.27
N PRO A 20 9.31 -22.62 48.81
CA PRO A 20 10.34 -22.44 47.80
C PRO A 20 9.74 -21.95 46.49
N VAL A 21 10.30 -20.86 45.98
CA VAL A 21 9.98 -20.26 44.68
C VAL A 21 10.22 -21.31 43.57
N PRO A 22 9.22 -21.65 42.74
CA PRO A 22 9.46 -22.50 41.59
C PRO A 22 10.29 -21.75 40.55
N PRO A 23 11.19 -22.42 39.81
CA PRO A 23 11.98 -21.76 38.77
C PRO A 23 11.06 -21.20 37.68
N LEU A 24 11.29 -19.93 37.34
CA LEU A 24 10.70 -19.23 36.19
C LEU A 24 11.09 -19.95 34.89
N ASN A 25 10.25 -20.88 34.46
CA ASN A 25 10.23 -21.47 33.11
C ASN A 25 8.88 -21.14 32.46
N GLY A 26 8.55 -19.85 32.43
CA GLY A 26 7.21 -19.35 32.13
C GLY A 26 7.08 -18.44 30.92
N LEU A 27 7.96 -18.53 29.91
CA LEU A 27 7.81 -17.76 28.66
C LEU A 27 8.03 -18.58 27.37
N ARG A 28 8.08 -19.92 27.47
CA ARG A 28 8.15 -20.80 26.28
C ARG A 28 6.81 -21.43 25.86
N THR A 29 5.72 -21.14 26.56
CA THR A 29 4.48 -21.94 26.44
C THR A 29 3.30 -21.23 25.78
N LEU A 30 3.44 -19.94 25.40
CA LEU A 30 2.39 -19.22 24.67
C LEU A 30 2.58 -19.22 23.15
N ALA A 31 3.79 -19.46 22.64
CA ALA A 31 4.04 -19.67 21.20
C ALA A 31 3.55 -21.04 20.65
N GLN A 32 3.11 -21.97 21.51
CA GLN A 32 2.71 -23.33 21.11
C GLN A 32 1.20 -23.59 21.01
N ARG A 33 0.33 -22.60 21.28
CA ARG A 33 -1.13 -22.84 21.28
C ARG A 33 -1.90 -22.40 20.03
N GLY A 34 -1.24 -21.85 19.01
CA GLY A 34 -1.87 -21.46 17.74
C GLY A 34 -1.41 -22.19 16.47
N LEU A 35 -0.28 -22.92 16.50
CA LEU A 35 0.32 -23.48 15.28
C LEU A 35 0.34 -25.01 15.33
N ARG A 36 -0.79 -25.64 14.96
CA ARG A 36 -0.75 -27.02 14.47
C ARG A 36 -0.03 -27.03 13.13
N ALA A 37 1.20 -27.51 13.18
CA ALA A 37 2.04 -27.84 12.04
C ALA A 37 1.26 -28.57 10.93
N ARG A 38 1.02 -27.87 9.82
CA ARG A 38 1.06 -28.52 8.51
C ARG A 38 2.52 -28.54 8.10
N SER A 39 3.11 -29.74 8.07
CA SER A 39 4.44 -29.96 7.50
C SER A 39 4.53 -29.29 6.13
N PRO A 40 5.58 -28.52 5.84
CA PRO A 40 5.78 -28.03 4.49
C PRO A 40 6.12 -29.24 3.64
N LYS A 41 5.17 -29.67 2.80
CA LYS A 41 5.54 -30.43 1.62
C LYS A 41 6.56 -29.57 0.89
N ARG A 42 7.76 -30.13 0.74
CA ARG A 42 8.85 -29.66 -0.11
C ARG A 42 8.32 -29.51 -1.53
N ASN A 43 7.58 -28.44 -1.77
CA ASN A 43 7.26 -27.96 -3.09
C ASN A 43 8.49 -27.17 -3.50
N GLU A 44 9.22 -27.73 -4.47
CA GLU A 44 10.11 -26.97 -5.34
C GLU A 44 9.26 -25.87 -6.00
N ALA A 45 9.06 -24.76 -5.28
CA ALA A 45 8.56 -23.53 -5.83
C ALA A 45 9.66 -23.02 -6.75
N ARG A 46 9.57 -23.46 -8.00
CA ARG A 46 10.28 -22.92 -9.14
C ARG A 46 10.01 -21.41 -9.13
N TRP A 47 11.00 -20.65 -8.66
CA TRP A 47 11.06 -19.20 -8.77
C TRP A 47 10.96 -18.86 -10.26
N HIS A 48 9.75 -18.62 -10.74
CA HIS A 48 9.56 -17.94 -12.02
C HIS A 48 9.75 -16.45 -11.74
N GLY A 49 11.00 -16.01 -11.86
CA GLY A 49 11.34 -14.61 -12.02
C GLY A 49 10.68 -14.07 -13.28
N GLY A 50 9.49 -13.47 -13.10
CA GLY A 50 8.79 -12.70 -14.12
C GLY A 50 9.13 -11.23 -14.02
N THR A 51 10.39 -10.88 -14.21
CA THR A 51 10.82 -9.48 -14.33
C THR A 51 10.47 -8.98 -15.73
N THR A 52 9.26 -8.46 -15.90
CA THR A 52 8.95 -7.57 -17.03
C THR A 52 8.97 -6.13 -16.53
N GLN A 53 10.18 -5.59 -16.43
CA GLN A 53 10.41 -4.16 -16.25
C GLN A 53 10.96 -3.61 -17.57
N THR A 54 10.33 -2.56 -18.07
CA THR A 54 10.73 -1.76 -19.23
C THR A 54 12.15 -1.24 -19.02
N ALA A 55 13.14 -1.90 -19.62
CA ALA A 55 14.54 -1.52 -19.55
C ALA A 55 14.84 -0.38 -20.54
N GLN A 56 14.93 0.85 -20.04
CA GLN A 56 15.71 1.91 -20.68
C GLN A 56 16.94 2.24 -19.81
N ALA A 57 18.09 1.71 -20.25
CA ALA A 57 19.49 2.14 -19.98
C ALA A 57 19.94 2.50 -18.54
N SER A 58 19.16 2.18 -17.50
CA SER A 58 19.48 2.41 -16.07
C SER A 58 19.63 1.10 -15.27
N GLY A 59 19.53 -0.05 -15.95
CA GLY A 59 19.05 -1.30 -15.33
C GLY A 59 20.07 -2.17 -14.60
N THR A 60 21.38 -2.01 -14.78
CA THR A 60 22.36 -2.93 -14.18
C THR A 60 22.47 -2.76 -12.66
N GLY A 61 22.66 -1.53 -12.18
CA GLY A 61 22.79 -1.27 -10.74
C GLY A 61 21.52 -1.58 -9.94
N ILE A 62 20.34 -1.23 -10.47
CA ILE A 62 19.05 -1.58 -9.85
C ILE A 62 18.90 -3.10 -9.84
N ARG A 63 19.16 -3.79 -10.96
CA ARG A 63 19.04 -5.25 -11.00
C ARG A 63 19.96 -5.95 -10.00
N ASP A 64 21.20 -5.50 -9.91
CA ASP A 64 22.23 -6.19 -9.11
C ASP A 64 22.01 -5.97 -7.60
N HIS A 65 21.61 -4.77 -7.17
CA HIS A 65 21.38 -4.47 -5.75
C HIS A 65 19.94 -4.66 -5.28
N TRP A 66 18.95 -4.53 -6.18
CA TRP A 66 17.52 -4.57 -5.85
C TRP A 66 16.85 -5.88 -6.22
N ASP A 67 16.98 -6.32 -7.47
CA ASP A 67 16.20 -7.46 -8.00
C ASP A 67 16.91 -8.81 -7.79
N SER A 68 18.20 -8.80 -7.48
CA SER A 68 18.94 -10.02 -7.19
C SER A 68 18.37 -10.73 -5.96
N PRO A 69 17.98 -12.01 -6.07
CA PRO A 69 17.52 -12.80 -4.92
C PRO A 69 18.65 -13.06 -3.91
N GLU A 70 19.91 -12.87 -4.32
CA GLU A 70 21.09 -13.02 -3.46
C GLU A 70 21.52 -11.69 -2.80
N SER A 71 20.83 -10.58 -3.11
CA SER A 71 21.10 -9.28 -2.51
C SER A 71 20.99 -9.34 -0.99
N SER A 72 21.76 -8.50 -0.31
CA SER A 72 21.73 -8.39 1.16
C SER A 72 20.33 -8.00 1.65
N LYS A 73 19.68 -7.06 0.94
CA LYS A 73 18.26 -6.71 1.09
C LYS A 73 17.34 -7.94 1.03
N ALA A 74 17.41 -8.75 -0.04
CA ALA A 74 16.54 -9.92 -0.18
C ALA A 74 16.70 -10.89 0.99
N ARG A 75 17.94 -11.16 1.40
CA ARG A 75 18.24 -12.01 2.56
C ARG A 75 17.68 -11.44 3.87
N ALA A 76 17.76 -10.13 4.07
CA ALA A 76 17.21 -9.47 5.26
C ALA A 76 15.66 -9.49 5.27
N CYS A 77 15.01 -9.23 4.13
CA CYS A 77 13.56 -9.36 3.98
C CYS A 77 13.08 -10.80 4.26
N ASP A 78 13.78 -11.80 3.71
CA ASP A 78 13.48 -13.22 3.95
C ASP A 78 13.66 -13.61 5.41
N ALA A 79 14.71 -13.10 6.06
CA ALA A 79 14.97 -13.34 7.48
C ALA A 79 13.86 -12.75 8.36
N LEU A 80 13.45 -11.51 8.11
CA LEU A 80 12.34 -10.89 8.84
C LEU A 80 11.02 -11.63 8.57
N CYS A 81 10.72 -11.96 7.32
CA CYS A 81 9.51 -12.71 6.93
C CYS A 81 9.39 -14.06 7.66
N ARG A 82 10.51 -14.78 7.84
CA ARG A 82 10.52 -16.02 8.63
C ARG A 82 10.20 -15.81 10.10
N GLU A 83 10.57 -14.67 10.65
CA GLU A 83 10.36 -14.34 12.06
C GLU A 83 8.91 -13.91 12.32
N ILE A 84 8.40 -12.95 11.54
CA ILE A 84 7.07 -12.35 11.75
C ILE A 84 5.94 -13.08 10.99
N GLY A 85 6.28 -13.95 10.04
CA GLY A 85 5.31 -14.68 9.21
C GLY A 85 4.70 -13.90 8.04
N TYR A 86 5.11 -12.64 7.83
CA TYR A 86 4.58 -11.75 6.78
C TYR A 86 5.68 -11.32 5.80
N PRO A 87 5.42 -11.35 4.47
CA PRO A 87 6.37 -10.89 3.47
C PRO A 87 6.59 -9.38 3.56
N VAL A 88 7.84 -8.94 3.38
CA VAL A 88 8.20 -7.52 3.25
C VAL A 88 8.09 -7.11 1.79
N VAL A 89 7.23 -6.14 1.49
CA VAL A 89 6.98 -5.65 0.13
C VAL A 89 7.37 -4.19 0.03
N MET A 90 8.29 -3.88 -0.89
CA MET A 90 8.66 -2.51 -1.23
C MET A 90 8.80 -2.34 -2.74
N ARG A 91 8.15 -1.30 -3.27
CA ARG A 91 8.21 -0.95 -4.69
C ARG A 91 8.73 0.49 -4.84
N PRO A 92 10.05 0.70 -4.86
CA PRO A 92 10.62 2.04 -5.01
C PRO A 92 10.27 2.63 -6.37
N GLU A 93 9.80 3.88 -6.37
CA GLU A 93 9.61 4.67 -7.58
C GLU A 93 10.93 5.29 -8.02
N TRP A 94 11.75 4.49 -8.72
CA TRP A 94 13.11 4.87 -9.09
C TRP A 94 13.21 6.17 -9.89
N SER A 95 12.20 6.51 -10.70
CA SER A 95 12.15 7.77 -11.44
C SER A 95 12.05 8.98 -10.51
N ILE A 96 11.22 8.89 -9.46
CA ILE A 96 11.05 9.96 -8.48
C ILE A 96 12.30 10.05 -7.59
N LEU A 97 12.81 8.91 -7.10
CA LEU A 97 14.03 8.88 -6.29
C LEU A 97 15.22 9.46 -7.05
N ALA A 98 15.41 9.08 -8.31
CA ALA A 98 16.48 9.63 -9.14
C ALA A 98 16.31 11.14 -9.38
N ALA A 99 15.08 11.63 -9.56
CA ALA A 99 14.82 13.05 -9.76
C ALA A 99 15.01 13.89 -8.49
N GLU A 100 14.71 13.33 -7.32
CA GLU A 100 14.66 14.08 -6.06
C GLU A 100 15.95 14.00 -5.23
N ILE A 101 16.62 12.85 -5.24
CA ILE A 101 17.87 12.61 -4.49
C ILE A 101 19.03 12.13 -5.36
N GLY A 102 18.84 11.91 -6.66
CA GLY A 102 19.88 11.37 -7.54
C GLY A 102 21.14 12.23 -7.62
N ASP A 103 21.00 13.55 -7.55
CA ASP A 103 22.14 14.50 -7.57
C ASP A 103 23.09 14.33 -6.38
N ALA A 104 22.61 13.74 -5.27
CA ALA A 104 23.46 13.46 -4.11
C ALA A 104 24.36 12.23 -4.34
N TYR A 105 24.08 11.39 -5.34
CA TYR A 105 24.80 10.14 -5.60
C TYR A 105 25.69 10.26 -6.84
N GLN A 106 26.81 9.54 -6.83
CA GLN A 106 27.74 9.53 -7.96
C GLN A 106 27.10 8.94 -9.23
N ASP A 107 26.27 7.90 -9.06
CA ASP A 107 25.49 7.30 -10.12
C ASP A 107 24.23 6.59 -9.59
N LYS A 108 23.42 6.07 -10.51
CA LYS A 108 22.16 5.36 -10.19
C LYS A 108 22.37 4.02 -9.50
N ALA A 109 23.51 3.36 -9.69
CA ALA A 109 23.83 2.09 -9.03
C ALA A 109 24.15 2.32 -7.56
N VAL A 110 24.93 3.36 -7.24
CA VAL A 110 25.20 3.79 -5.86
C VAL A 110 23.90 4.22 -5.17
N LEU A 111 23.01 4.93 -5.85
CA LEU A 111 21.66 5.24 -5.34
C LEU A 111 20.89 3.96 -5.00
N ALA A 112 20.81 3.00 -5.94
CA ALA A 112 20.10 1.74 -5.71
C ALA A 112 20.70 0.95 -4.54
N GLY A 113 22.03 0.92 -4.41
CA GLY A 113 22.73 0.31 -3.29
C GLY A 113 22.42 0.98 -1.96
N GLY A 114 22.36 2.32 -1.91
CA GLY A 114 21.97 3.08 -0.72
C GLY A 114 20.54 2.77 -0.28
N ILE A 115 19.59 2.72 -1.22
CA ILE A 115 18.20 2.35 -0.94
C ILE A 115 18.06 0.89 -0.50
N ALA A 116 18.84 -0.04 -1.09
CA ALA A 116 18.88 -1.44 -0.67
C ALA A 116 19.41 -1.58 0.76
N THR A 117 20.47 -0.84 1.09
CA THR A 117 21.05 -0.79 2.44
C THR A 117 20.06 -0.25 3.47
N LEU A 118 19.26 0.76 3.10
CA LEU A 118 18.20 1.29 3.96
C LEU A 118 17.16 0.23 4.34
N VAL A 119 16.65 -0.51 3.34
CA VAL A 119 15.66 -1.57 3.58
C VAL A 119 16.26 -2.75 4.34
N GLU A 120 17.50 -3.10 4.05
CA GLU A 120 18.24 -4.11 4.83
C GLU A 120 18.32 -3.69 6.30
N CYS A 121 18.78 -2.47 6.59
CA CYS A 121 18.89 -1.96 7.96
C CYS A 121 17.52 -1.95 8.67
N PHE A 122 16.45 -1.55 7.96
CA PHE A 122 15.09 -1.61 8.48
C PHE A 122 14.71 -3.04 8.89
N CYS A 123 14.92 -4.01 7.99
CA CYS A 123 14.54 -5.40 8.25
C CYS A 123 15.33 -6.01 9.41
N VAL A 124 16.63 -5.72 9.49
CA VAL A 124 17.49 -6.17 10.59
C VAL A 124 17.06 -5.56 11.92
N CYS A 125 16.83 -4.25 11.98
CA CYS A 125 16.40 -3.58 13.21
C CYS A 125 15.03 -4.10 13.68
N MET A 126 14.09 -4.31 12.76
CA MET A 126 12.77 -4.83 13.09
C MET A 126 12.85 -6.26 13.61
N LYS A 127 13.68 -7.10 12.97
CA LYS A 127 13.93 -8.47 13.43
C LYS A 127 14.58 -8.50 14.82
N GLU A 128 15.59 -7.67 15.07
CA GLU A 128 16.22 -7.55 16.39
C GLU A 128 15.23 -7.13 17.48
N LEU A 129 14.28 -6.23 17.17
CA LEU A 129 13.25 -5.80 18.12
C LEU A 129 12.19 -6.88 18.38
N VAL A 130 11.94 -7.76 17.40
CA VAL A 130 11.07 -8.93 17.58
C VAL A 130 11.75 -10.02 18.40
N GLU A 131 13.05 -10.23 18.17
CA GLU A 131 13.86 -11.22 18.88
C GLU A 131 14.34 -10.76 20.27
N SER A 132 14.33 -9.45 20.55
CA SER A 132 14.73 -8.96 21.86
C SER A 132 13.75 -9.44 22.91
N GLU A 133 14.24 -10.29 23.81
CA GLU A 133 13.62 -10.52 25.11
C GLU A 133 13.43 -9.16 25.79
N GLU A 134 12.37 -8.98 26.58
CA GLU A 134 12.00 -7.73 27.27
C GLU A 134 13.17 -7.14 28.07
N GLU A 135 14.07 -6.46 27.38
CA GLU A 135 15.26 -5.85 27.96
C GLU A 135 14.81 -4.50 28.48
N GLU A 136 14.89 -4.31 29.80
CA GLU A 136 14.32 -3.18 30.53
C GLU A 136 14.52 -1.84 29.79
N GLY A 137 13.44 -1.34 29.18
CA GLY A 137 13.33 0.04 28.71
C GLY A 137 13.51 0.31 27.22
N VAL A 138 13.77 -0.70 26.36
CA VAL A 138 13.84 -0.46 24.90
C VAL A 138 12.47 -0.64 24.24
N VAL A 139 11.75 -1.69 24.62
CA VAL A 139 10.47 -2.10 24.04
C VAL A 139 9.58 -2.57 25.19
N ASP A 140 8.31 -2.18 25.21
CA ASP A 140 7.35 -2.69 26.18
C ASP A 140 6.80 -4.05 25.76
N GLN A 141 6.30 -4.81 26.75
CA GLN A 141 5.82 -6.20 26.61
C GLN A 141 4.84 -6.39 25.44
N ASP A 142 3.98 -5.40 25.19
CA ASP A 142 2.91 -5.48 24.19
C ASP A 142 3.31 -4.94 22.80
N TRP A 143 4.58 -4.56 22.60
CA TRP A 143 5.02 -3.99 21.31
C TRP A 143 4.91 -4.98 20.16
N SER A 144 5.34 -6.22 20.38
CA SER A 144 5.33 -7.27 19.35
C SER A 144 3.89 -7.63 18.95
N GLU A 145 2.98 -7.69 19.93
CA GLU A 145 1.55 -7.92 19.70
C GLU A 145 0.93 -6.79 18.87
N ARG A 146 1.15 -5.52 19.25
CA ARG A 146 0.66 -4.37 18.48
C ARG A 146 1.23 -4.30 17.07
N MET A 147 2.47 -4.74 16.88
CA MET A 147 3.09 -4.83 15.56
C MET A 147 2.43 -5.92 14.71
N VAL A 148 2.21 -7.11 15.27
CA VAL A 148 1.52 -8.21 14.58
C VAL A 148 0.07 -7.84 14.24
N ASP A 149 -0.65 -7.23 15.19
CA ASP A 149 -2.02 -6.75 14.99
C ASP A 149 -2.08 -5.72 13.86
N TYR A 150 -1.12 -4.80 13.82
CA TYR A 150 -1.03 -3.80 12.77
C TYR A 150 -0.87 -4.42 11.37
N PHE A 151 -0.14 -5.53 11.22
CA PHE A 151 0.01 -6.19 9.92
C PHE A 151 -1.02 -7.29 9.64
N SER A 152 -1.80 -7.70 10.63
CA SER A 152 -2.76 -8.80 10.52
C SER A 152 -3.81 -8.60 9.43
N SER A 153 -4.26 -7.35 9.23
CA SER A 153 -5.28 -7.00 8.23
C SER A 153 -4.77 -7.09 6.79
N VAL A 154 -3.48 -6.83 6.58
CA VAL A 154 -2.90 -6.71 5.23
C VAL A 154 -2.00 -7.90 4.89
N GLN A 155 -1.61 -8.69 5.89
CA GLN A 155 -0.77 -9.88 5.80
C GLN A 155 0.56 -9.66 5.07
N GLN A 156 1.09 -8.42 5.11
CA GLN A 156 2.40 -8.07 4.56
C GLN A 156 2.94 -6.79 5.20
N VAL A 157 4.25 -6.68 5.33
CA VAL A 157 4.93 -5.45 5.75
C VAL A 157 5.18 -4.60 4.52
N ARG A 158 4.31 -3.60 4.29
CA ARG A 158 4.47 -2.66 3.17
C ARG A 158 5.41 -1.52 3.57
N LEU A 159 6.44 -1.30 2.76
CA LEU A 159 7.32 -0.14 2.88
C LEU A 159 7.09 0.82 1.71
N PHE A 160 7.04 2.11 2.03
CA PHE A 160 6.96 3.19 1.07
C PHE A 160 8.15 4.13 1.28
N LEU A 161 8.71 4.64 0.19
CA LEU A 161 9.77 5.64 0.26
C LEU A 161 9.21 6.99 -0.12
N GLU A 162 9.36 7.97 0.77
CA GLU A 162 9.04 9.36 0.49
C GLU A 162 10.30 10.21 0.62
N VAL A 163 10.48 11.18 -0.28
CA VAL A 163 11.54 12.18 -0.13
C VAL A 163 10.97 13.41 0.57
N SER A 164 11.65 13.88 1.61
CA SER A 164 11.22 15.04 2.39
C SER A 164 11.01 16.26 1.50
N SER A 165 9.82 16.86 1.56
CA SER A 165 9.52 18.05 0.78
C SER A 165 10.20 19.27 1.39
N ASN A 166 11.09 19.92 0.63
CA ASN A 166 11.64 21.24 0.95
C ASN A 166 10.57 22.34 0.79
N LYS A 167 9.40 22.20 1.42
CA LYS A 167 8.50 23.34 1.59
C LYS A 167 9.26 24.33 2.48
N LYS A 168 9.73 25.43 1.89
CA LYS A 168 10.35 26.56 2.58
C LYS A 168 9.41 27.02 3.71
N LYS A 169 9.51 26.42 4.90
CA LYS A 169 8.75 26.86 6.05
C LYS A 169 9.22 28.29 6.32
N LYS A 170 8.28 29.24 6.20
CA LYS A 170 8.48 30.62 6.66
C LYS A 170 9.11 30.56 8.04
N LYS A 171 10.22 31.28 8.24
CA LYS A 171 10.97 31.43 9.50
C LYS A 171 9.99 31.55 10.67
N THR A 172 9.71 30.45 11.34
CA THR A 172 9.12 30.43 12.66
C THR A 172 10.26 30.03 13.57
N THR A 173 10.79 31.05 14.24
CA THR A 173 11.82 30.96 15.27
C THR A 173 11.27 30.18 16.45
N THR A 174 11.38 28.86 16.38
CA THR A 174 11.29 28.03 17.57
C THR A 174 12.47 27.08 17.52
N THR A 175 13.39 27.29 18.46
CA THR A 175 14.59 26.52 18.75
C THR A 175 14.23 25.07 19.04
N THR A 176 14.04 24.28 17.98
CA THR A 176 14.10 22.83 18.02
C THR A 176 15.26 22.44 17.09
N THR A 177 16.13 21.57 17.59
CA THR A 177 17.41 21.13 17.04
C THR A 177 17.42 20.97 15.51
N LYS A 178 18.51 21.45 14.89
CA LYS A 178 18.82 21.43 13.44
C LYS A 178 19.00 20.02 12.85
N ASN A 179 18.18 19.03 13.20
CA ASN A 179 18.25 17.67 12.64
C ASN A 179 17.42 17.58 11.36
N GLY A 180 17.74 18.45 10.40
CA GLY A 180 17.04 18.62 9.13
C GLY A 180 17.42 17.61 8.03
N GLY A 181 18.24 16.60 8.34
CA GLY A 181 18.82 15.68 7.34
C GLY A 181 18.71 14.20 7.71
N ASP A 182 17.83 13.82 8.64
CA ASP A 182 17.80 12.44 9.12
C ASP A 182 16.67 11.63 8.46
N VAL A 183 16.98 10.37 8.12
CA VAL A 183 16.00 9.35 7.72
C VAL A 183 15.06 9.10 8.90
N ARG A 184 13.75 9.08 8.63
CA ARG A 184 12.71 8.88 9.66
C ARG A 184 11.71 7.84 9.23
N LEU A 185 11.11 7.15 10.20
CA LEU A 185 10.00 6.25 9.95
C LEU A 185 8.69 6.87 10.41
N LEU A 186 7.67 6.79 9.55
CA LEU A 186 6.31 7.20 9.86
C LEU A 186 5.39 5.99 9.70
N ARG A 187 4.57 5.76 10.71
CA ARG A 187 3.44 4.83 10.63
C ARG A 187 2.27 5.55 9.98
N LYS A 188 1.66 4.92 8.97
CA LYS A 188 0.36 5.33 8.42
C LYS A 188 -0.69 4.31 8.86
N ASP A 189 -1.88 4.35 8.28
CA ASP A 189 -2.87 3.28 8.46
C ASP A 189 -2.30 1.93 7.97
N PRO A 190 -2.75 0.80 8.53
CA PRO A 190 -2.30 -0.54 8.12
C PRO A 190 -2.28 -0.75 6.60
N GLU A 191 -3.31 -0.27 5.90
CA GLU A 191 -3.45 -0.36 4.44
C GLU A 191 -2.31 0.36 3.68
N HIS A 192 -1.80 1.43 4.29
CA HIS A 192 -0.77 2.34 3.78
C HIS A 192 0.64 2.00 4.29
N GLY A 193 0.82 1.01 5.16
CA GLY A 193 2.14 0.51 5.56
C GLY A 193 3.02 1.48 6.36
N ILE A 194 4.33 1.26 6.29
CA ILE A 194 5.34 2.13 6.93
C ILE A 194 5.99 2.99 5.85
N VAL A 195 6.06 4.30 6.10
CA VAL A 195 6.73 5.25 5.22
C VAL A 195 8.12 5.55 5.78
N VAL A 196 9.14 5.34 4.94
CA VAL A 196 10.51 5.72 5.19
C VAL A 196 10.77 7.05 4.49
N VAL A 197 10.94 8.12 5.28
CA VAL A 197 11.20 9.46 4.78
C VAL A 197 12.70 9.68 4.64
N ILE A 198 13.16 9.97 3.42
CA ILE A 198 14.55 10.22 3.07
C ILE A 198 14.76 11.74 2.95
N PRO A 199 15.82 12.32 3.56
CA PRO A 199 16.15 13.72 3.39
C PRO A 199 16.46 14.05 1.93
N ARG A 200 15.93 15.18 1.43
CA ARG A 200 16.19 15.62 0.05
C ARG A 200 17.61 16.15 -0.09
N GLY A 201 18.32 15.70 -1.11
CA GLY A 201 19.66 16.19 -1.46
C GLY A 201 20.80 15.61 -0.63
N GLU A 202 20.53 14.60 0.20
CA GLU A 202 21.55 13.89 0.97
C GLU A 202 21.58 12.40 0.61
N GLN A 203 22.76 11.77 0.70
CA GLN A 203 22.87 10.32 0.56
C GLN A 203 22.31 9.63 1.80
N VAL A 204 21.76 8.43 1.61
CA VAL A 204 21.36 7.56 2.71
C VAL A 204 22.62 7.24 3.55
N PRO A 205 22.59 7.49 4.87
CA PRO A 205 23.72 7.15 5.73
C PRO A 205 24.03 5.66 5.73
N GLY A 206 25.30 5.30 5.92
CA GLY A 206 25.70 3.89 6.06
C GLY A 206 25.12 3.22 7.33
N PRO A 207 25.16 1.87 7.41
CA PRO A 207 24.50 1.09 8.46
C PRO A 207 24.83 1.53 9.90
N THR A 208 26.09 1.90 10.17
CA THR A 208 26.54 2.31 11.51
C THR A 208 25.78 3.52 12.06
N VAL A 209 25.40 4.46 11.19
CA VAL A 209 24.63 5.65 11.58
C VAL A 209 23.14 5.37 11.53
N LEU A 210 22.72 4.56 10.55
CA LEU A 210 21.33 4.33 10.24
C LEU A 210 20.63 3.37 11.23
N MET A 211 21.26 2.27 11.62
CA MET A 211 20.64 1.23 12.45
C MET A 211 20.18 1.74 13.83
N PRO A 212 21.00 2.46 14.63
CA PRO A 212 20.56 2.95 15.94
C PRO A 212 19.34 3.88 15.84
N ARG A 213 19.26 4.65 14.75
CA ARG A 213 18.15 5.58 14.48
C ARG A 213 16.88 4.83 14.11
N LEU A 214 16.96 3.92 13.13
CA LEU A 214 15.82 3.10 12.72
C LEU A 214 15.29 2.25 13.89
N LYS A 215 16.18 1.68 14.71
CA LYS A 215 15.79 0.92 15.90
C LYS A 215 15.04 1.79 16.90
N GLY A 216 15.51 3.01 17.16
CA GLY A 216 14.83 3.98 18.03
C GLY A 216 13.46 4.43 17.50
N ASP A 217 13.35 4.65 16.18
CA ASP A 217 12.07 5.01 15.55
C ASP A 217 11.08 3.84 15.55
N LEU A 218 11.54 2.62 15.25
CA LEU A 218 10.72 1.40 15.29
C LEU A 218 10.20 1.09 16.70
N ALA A 219 11.05 1.23 17.72
CA ALA A 219 10.65 1.05 19.11
C ALA A 219 9.51 2.01 19.48
N LYS A 220 9.60 3.29 19.10
CA LYS A 220 8.55 4.29 19.33
C LYS A 220 7.28 4.05 18.52
N MET A 221 7.42 3.56 17.29
CA MET A 221 6.34 3.41 16.31
C MET A 221 5.19 2.51 16.79
N PHE A 222 5.51 1.43 17.49
CA PHE A 222 4.51 0.53 18.08
C PHE A 222 4.44 0.62 19.59
N GLY A 223 5.18 1.57 20.20
CA GLY A 223 5.13 1.84 21.63
C GLY A 223 3.83 2.53 22.05
N PRO A 224 3.61 2.69 23.38
CA PRO A 224 2.40 3.27 23.92
C PRO A 224 2.37 4.75 23.57
N GLY A 225 1.41 5.15 22.71
CA GLY A 225 1.31 6.50 22.16
C GLY A 225 1.95 6.71 20.78
N GLY A 226 2.44 5.64 20.12
CA GLY A 226 2.94 5.69 18.73
C GLY A 226 1.86 5.90 17.65
N GLY A 227 0.67 6.38 18.03
CA GLY A 227 -0.50 6.53 17.17
C GLY A 227 -0.49 7.84 16.40
N ASP A 228 -0.47 7.71 15.07
CA ASP A 228 -0.63 8.70 14.03
C ASP A 228 0.28 9.94 14.10
N GLY A 229 1.08 10.12 13.05
CA GLY A 229 1.77 11.38 12.73
C GLY A 229 0.85 12.58 12.48
N ARG A 230 -0.36 12.59 13.04
CA ARG A 230 -1.13 13.81 13.34
C ARG A 230 -0.42 14.52 14.50
N GLU A 231 0.72 15.15 14.20
CA GLU A 231 1.26 16.21 15.06
C GLU A 231 0.10 17.21 15.29
N GLY A 232 -0.40 17.21 16.52
CA GLY A 232 -1.51 18.04 16.95
C GLY A 232 -1.21 19.51 16.73
N GLN A 233 -1.84 20.08 15.71
CA GLN A 233 -2.25 21.48 15.77
C GLN A 233 -3.46 21.50 16.69
N GLY A 234 -3.20 21.55 18.01
CA GLY A 234 -4.22 21.71 19.03
C GLY A 234 -4.88 23.08 18.88
N ASP A 235 -6.06 23.10 18.28
CA ASP A 235 -7.08 24.10 18.56
C ASP A 235 -8.15 23.42 19.41
N GLY A 236 -8.37 23.95 20.60
CA GLY A 236 -9.23 23.35 21.60
C GLY A 236 -10.71 23.67 21.36
N GLY A 237 -11.57 22.71 21.69
CA GLY A 237 -12.96 22.97 22.05
C GLY A 237 -13.98 22.20 21.24
N GLY A 238 -14.82 21.41 21.91
CA GLY A 238 -16.10 20.95 21.38
C GLY A 238 -16.47 19.53 21.79
N GLU A 239 -17.17 19.42 22.91
CA GLU A 239 -17.95 18.26 23.36
C GLU A 239 -19.10 17.88 22.39
N GLU A 240 -19.60 16.66 22.64
CA GLU A 240 -20.95 16.10 22.36
C GLU A 240 -21.18 15.29 21.06
N ASP A 241 -21.12 13.97 21.27
CA ASP A 241 -22.19 12.98 21.10
C ASP A 241 -22.97 12.91 19.78
N GLY A 242 -22.78 11.78 19.10
CA GLY A 242 -23.64 11.30 18.02
C GLY A 242 -23.34 9.83 17.75
N GLU A 243 -24.03 8.94 18.48
CA GLU A 243 -24.14 7.52 18.15
C GLU A 243 -24.82 7.37 16.78
N GLU A 244 -24.09 6.90 15.77
CA GLU A 244 -24.67 6.39 14.53
C GLU A 244 -24.42 4.88 14.45
N GLU A 245 -25.52 4.14 14.50
CA GLU A 245 -25.59 2.69 14.37
C GLU A 245 -25.08 2.24 12.99
N GLU A 246 -24.08 1.36 12.96
CA GLU A 246 -23.67 0.69 11.72
C GLU A 246 -24.63 -0.45 11.35
N PRO A 247 -25.05 -0.56 10.08
CA PRO A 247 -25.87 -1.66 9.61
C PRO A 247 -25.06 -2.97 9.47
N GLU A 248 -25.53 -3.96 10.23
CA GLU A 248 -25.19 -5.39 10.20
C GLU A 248 -25.39 -6.00 8.79
N TRP A 249 -24.31 -6.16 8.03
CA TRP A 249 -24.33 -6.91 6.76
C TRP A 249 -24.15 -8.41 7.02
N THR A 250 -25.22 -9.15 6.78
CA THR A 250 -25.37 -10.60 6.99
C THR A 250 -24.42 -11.48 6.16
N ASP A 251 -23.80 -12.46 6.83
CA ASP A 251 -23.12 -13.61 6.25
C ASP A 251 -24.08 -14.53 5.46
N VAL A 252 -23.79 -14.76 4.17
CA VAL A 252 -24.43 -15.82 3.38
C VAL A 252 -23.45 -16.98 3.21
N VAL A 253 -23.68 -18.03 3.99
CA VAL A 253 -22.98 -19.31 3.91
C VAL A 253 -23.49 -20.10 2.69
N ALA A 254 -22.63 -20.32 1.69
CA ALA A 254 -22.91 -21.27 0.61
C ALA A 254 -22.04 -22.54 0.76
N SER A 255 -22.71 -23.65 1.06
CA SER A 255 -22.16 -25.00 1.17
C SER A 255 -22.42 -25.81 -0.12
N GLY A 256 -21.48 -26.70 -0.48
CA GLY A 256 -21.83 -27.94 -1.18
C GLY A 256 -21.14 -28.20 -2.52
N ALA A 257 -20.16 -29.11 -2.49
CA ALA A 257 -19.39 -29.63 -3.61
C ALA A 257 -20.18 -30.46 -4.64
N LYS A 258 -19.60 -30.64 -5.85
CA LYS A 258 -19.45 -31.95 -6.52
C LYS A 258 -18.43 -31.92 -7.66
N LYS A 259 -17.78 -33.07 -7.83
CA LYS A 259 -16.63 -33.39 -8.68
C LYS A 259 -17.11 -34.01 -9.99
N ALA A 260 -16.61 -33.58 -11.14
CA ALA A 260 -16.70 -34.33 -12.39
C ALA A 260 -15.45 -34.16 -13.25
N THR A 261 -15.04 -35.28 -13.83
CA THR A 261 -13.81 -35.55 -14.58
C THR A 261 -14.11 -35.68 -16.08
N ALA A 262 -13.08 -35.35 -16.88
CA ALA A 262 -12.75 -35.86 -18.23
C ALA A 262 -13.19 -35.05 -19.47
N GLY A 263 -12.22 -34.35 -20.06
CA GLY A 263 -11.53 -34.79 -21.28
C GLY A 263 -12.21 -34.56 -22.65
N SER A 264 -11.66 -33.66 -23.45
CA SER A 264 -11.61 -33.83 -24.92
C SER A 264 -10.50 -32.98 -25.54
N ARG A 265 -9.84 -33.57 -26.54
CA ARG A 265 -8.67 -33.09 -27.28
C ARG A 265 -9.15 -32.86 -28.72
N GLY A 266 -8.99 -31.66 -29.27
CA GLY A 266 -9.37 -31.35 -30.66
C GLY A 266 -8.66 -30.12 -31.20
N ARG A 267 -8.02 -30.26 -32.37
CA ARG A 267 -7.12 -29.31 -33.04
C ARG A 267 -7.88 -28.25 -33.88
N SER A 268 -7.31 -27.04 -33.82
CA SER A 268 -7.04 -26.04 -34.89
C SER A 268 -8.13 -25.24 -35.60
N ALA A 269 -7.90 -23.91 -35.53
CA ALA A 269 -7.96 -22.87 -36.58
C ALA A 269 -9.24 -22.02 -36.72
N GLY A 270 -9.09 -20.71 -36.47
CA GLY A 270 -10.04 -19.64 -36.79
C GLY A 270 -10.35 -18.72 -35.61
N ALA A 271 -9.54 -17.68 -35.40
CA ALA A 271 -9.65 -16.73 -34.28
C ALA A 271 -10.85 -15.77 -34.43
N ALA A 272 -12.04 -16.26 -34.14
CA ALA A 272 -13.05 -15.46 -33.43
C ALA A 272 -12.94 -15.86 -31.96
N SER A 273 -12.94 -14.90 -31.03
CA SER A 273 -12.95 -15.21 -29.60
C SER A 273 -14.27 -15.90 -29.27
N ALA A 274 -14.30 -17.23 -29.40
CA ALA A 274 -15.37 -18.06 -28.90
C ALA A 274 -15.45 -17.78 -27.41
N VAL A 275 -16.52 -17.12 -26.98
CA VAL A 275 -16.90 -17.04 -25.58
C VAL A 275 -17.01 -18.50 -25.15
N ALA A 276 -16.04 -18.98 -24.36
CA ALA A 276 -16.13 -20.31 -23.81
C ALA A 276 -17.45 -20.35 -23.03
N ASP A 277 -18.32 -21.32 -23.35
CA ASP A 277 -19.56 -21.49 -22.62
C ASP A 277 -19.17 -21.88 -21.19
N VAL A 278 -19.19 -20.91 -20.27
CA VAL A 278 -18.73 -21.10 -18.90
C VAL A 278 -19.88 -21.77 -18.14
N GLU A 279 -19.92 -23.10 -18.19
CA GLU A 279 -20.93 -23.89 -17.48
C GLU A 279 -20.73 -23.87 -15.95
N TYR A 280 -19.51 -23.56 -15.49
CA TYR A 280 -19.15 -23.53 -14.07
C TYR A 280 -18.42 -22.23 -13.70
N LEU A 281 -18.79 -21.62 -12.57
CA LEU A 281 -18.11 -20.43 -12.06
C LEU A 281 -16.62 -20.72 -11.77
N PRO A 282 -15.69 -19.82 -12.16
CA PRO A 282 -14.28 -19.99 -11.87
C PRO A 282 -14.00 -19.88 -10.38
N ASN A 283 -12.97 -20.59 -9.89
CA ASN A 283 -12.51 -20.45 -8.52
C ASN A 283 -11.92 -19.05 -8.31
N PRO A 284 -12.37 -18.26 -7.31
CA PRO A 284 -11.85 -16.90 -7.07
C PRO A 284 -10.33 -16.83 -6.92
N GLY A 285 -9.71 -17.82 -6.26
CA GLY A 285 -8.25 -17.85 -6.09
C GLY A 285 -7.46 -18.16 -7.37
N SER A 286 -8.14 -18.56 -8.45
CA SER A 286 -7.54 -18.79 -9.76
C SER A 286 -7.75 -17.63 -10.74
N MET A 287 -8.53 -16.62 -10.34
CA MET A 287 -8.77 -15.46 -11.19
C MET A 287 -7.51 -14.59 -11.28
N PRO A 288 -7.21 -14.02 -12.46
CA PRO A 288 -6.11 -13.06 -12.59
C PRO A 288 -6.40 -11.82 -11.74
N SER A 289 -5.35 -11.05 -11.43
CA SER A 289 -5.52 -9.79 -10.71
C SER A 289 -6.43 -8.84 -11.50
N PRO A 290 -7.13 -7.90 -10.85
CA PRO A 290 -7.96 -6.92 -11.55
C PRO A 290 -7.19 -6.14 -12.63
N GLU A 291 -5.94 -5.78 -12.38
CA GLU A 291 -5.09 -5.09 -13.36
C GLU A 291 -4.84 -5.95 -14.61
N GLU A 292 -4.54 -7.24 -14.43
CA GLU A 292 -4.36 -8.15 -15.57
C GLU A 292 -5.69 -8.38 -16.31
N LEU A 293 -6.79 -8.53 -15.58
CA LEU A 293 -8.12 -8.73 -16.16
C LEU A 293 -8.52 -7.53 -17.04
N LEU A 294 -8.33 -6.31 -16.53
CA LEU A 294 -8.74 -5.08 -17.20
C LEU A 294 -7.75 -4.63 -18.30
N SER A 295 -6.53 -5.20 -18.33
CA SER A 295 -5.54 -4.95 -19.39
C SER A 295 -5.90 -5.60 -20.73
N LYS A 296 -6.80 -6.58 -20.74
CA LYS A 296 -7.20 -7.35 -21.92
C LYS A 296 -8.60 -6.94 -22.39
N PRO A 297 -8.90 -6.98 -23.70
CA PRO A 297 -10.25 -6.77 -24.18
C PRO A 297 -11.19 -7.88 -23.69
N PRO A 298 -12.51 -7.63 -23.60
CA PRO A 298 -13.21 -6.41 -24.03
C PRO A 298 -13.02 -5.24 -23.07
N TYR A 299 -12.66 -4.07 -23.61
CA TYR A 299 -12.60 -2.83 -22.86
C TYR A 299 -13.98 -2.18 -22.81
N HIS A 300 -14.41 -1.77 -21.63
CA HIS A 300 -15.68 -1.10 -21.41
C HIS A 300 -15.43 0.35 -21.02
N LEU A 301 -16.21 1.25 -21.60
CA LEU A 301 -16.12 2.68 -21.35
C LEU A 301 -17.52 3.26 -21.21
N LEU A 302 -17.72 4.06 -20.16
CA LEU A 302 -18.96 4.78 -19.91
C LEU A 302 -18.66 6.28 -19.92
N VAL A 303 -19.46 7.05 -20.65
CA VAL A 303 -19.42 8.52 -20.62
C VAL A 303 -20.73 9.02 -20.06
N ARG A 304 -20.67 9.85 -19.01
CA ARG A 304 -21.83 10.44 -18.34
C ARG A 304 -21.69 11.95 -18.28
N GLU A 305 -22.77 12.66 -18.56
CA GLU A 305 -22.86 14.10 -18.31
C GLU A 305 -23.64 14.33 -17.00
N GLN A 306 -22.98 14.89 -15.99
CA GLN A 306 -23.57 15.07 -14.66
C GLN A 306 -23.22 16.46 -14.13
N GLY A 307 -24.23 17.27 -13.81
CA GLY A 307 -24.01 18.56 -13.14
C GLY A 307 -23.19 19.60 -13.93
N GLY A 308 -23.06 19.44 -15.26
CA GLY A 308 -22.19 20.28 -16.09
C GLY A 308 -20.74 19.80 -16.16
N GLU A 309 -20.45 18.63 -15.60
CA GLU A 309 -19.20 17.88 -15.76
C GLU A 309 -19.41 16.70 -16.69
N VAL A 310 -18.32 16.22 -17.28
CA VAL A 310 -18.32 14.98 -18.06
C VAL A 310 -17.43 13.97 -17.34
N VAL A 311 -18.03 12.86 -16.93
CA VAL A 311 -17.36 11.76 -16.22
C VAL A 311 -17.17 10.61 -17.20
N VAL A 312 -15.93 10.16 -17.34
CA VAL A 312 -15.56 9.02 -18.18
C VAL A 312 -15.02 7.92 -17.29
N GLU A 313 -15.70 6.78 -17.25
CA GLU A 313 -15.23 5.58 -16.55
C GLU A 313 -14.77 4.57 -17.59
N CYS A 314 -13.63 3.93 -17.36
CA CYS A 314 -13.08 3.01 -18.35
C CYS A 314 -12.28 1.90 -17.67
N SER A 315 -12.47 0.66 -18.13
CA SER A 315 -11.66 -0.47 -17.69
C SER A 315 -10.19 -0.32 -18.09
N HIS A 316 -9.91 0.40 -19.18
CA HIS A 316 -8.56 0.56 -19.71
C HIS A 316 -7.95 1.91 -19.32
N SER A 317 -7.12 1.92 -18.27
CA SER A 317 -6.42 3.12 -17.75
C SER A 317 -5.66 3.90 -18.83
N GLY A 318 -5.05 3.21 -19.80
CA GLY A 318 -4.35 3.87 -20.91
C GLY A 318 -5.26 4.76 -21.77
N THR A 319 -6.54 4.39 -21.92
CA THR A 319 -7.53 5.22 -22.62
C THR A 319 -7.79 6.52 -21.86
N LEU A 320 -7.92 6.46 -20.53
CA LEU A 320 -8.15 7.65 -19.70
C LEU A 320 -6.95 8.60 -19.74
N LYS A 321 -5.72 8.07 -19.67
CA LYS A 321 -4.47 8.85 -19.81
C LYS A 321 -4.44 9.63 -21.13
N VAL A 322 -4.71 8.95 -22.25
CA VAL A 322 -4.73 9.59 -23.58
C VAL A 322 -5.79 10.68 -23.65
N LEU A 323 -6.99 10.46 -23.11
CA LEU A 323 -8.03 11.49 -23.09
C LEU A 323 -7.62 12.69 -22.23
N ALA A 324 -7.11 12.46 -21.02
CA ALA A 324 -6.65 13.52 -20.12
C ALA A 324 -5.54 14.37 -20.75
N GLU A 325 -4.54 13.74 -21.36
CA GLU A 325 -3.46 14.42 -22.08
C GLU A 325 -3.98 15.21 -23.29
N TRP A 326 -4.92 14.64 -24.05
CA TRP A 326 -5.53 15.32 -25.19
C TRP A 326 -6.27 16.59 -24.77
N PHE A 327 -7.10 16.51 -23.71
CA PHE A 327 -7.80 17.68 -23.17
C PHE A 327 -6.86 18.69 -22.54
N GLY A 328 -5.78 18.25 -21.89
CA GLY A 328 -4.73 19.13 -21.38
C GLY A 328 -4.00 19.89 -22.49
N LYS A 329 -3.75 19.21 -23.62
CA LYS A 329 -3.04 19.80 -24.78
C LYS A 329 -3.92 20.76 -25.59
N TRP A 330 -5.18 20.39 -25.84
CA TRP A 330 -6.08 21.13 -26.72
C TRP A 330 -7.08 22.02 -25.97
N GLY A 331 -7.11 21.95 -24.64
CA GLY A 331 -7.92 22.81 -23.80
C GLY A 331 -7.54 24.28 -23.96
N LYS A 332 -8.56 25.14 -24.13
CA LYS A 332 -8.34 26.59 -24.16
C LYS A 332 -7.84 27.08 -22.81
N ILE A 333 -6.99 28.10 -22.84
CA ILE A 333 -6.51 28.80 -21.66
C ILE A 333 -7.45 29.98 -21.37
N ASN A 334 -7.81 30.19 -20.10
CA ASN A 334 -8.58 31.36 -19.70
C ASN A 334 -7.69 32.61 -19.67
N HIS A 335 -7.75 33.43 -20.73
CA HIS A 335 -7.00 34.69 -20.82
C HIS A 335 -7.48 35.79 -19.87
N HIS A 336 -8.68 35.67 -19.30
CA HIS A 336 -9.22 36.65 -18.34
C HIS A 336 -8.67 36.48 -16.92
N ASP A 337 -8.01 35.35 -16.64
CA ASP A 337 -7.32 35.12 -15.37
C ASP A 337 -5.81 35.25 -15.60
N HIS A 338 -5.15 36.05 -14.77
CA HIS A 338 -3.70 36.28 -14.81
C HIS A 338 -2.89 35.00 -14.59
N ARG A 339 -3.47 33.99 -13.90
CA ARG A 339 -2.87 32.66 -13.71
C ARG A 339 -2.95 31.80 -14.96
N ARG A 340 -3.76 32.19 -15.95
CA ARG A 340 -3.97 31.47 -17.21
C ARG A 340 -4.29 29.99 -17.00
N PRO A 341 -5.27 29.63 -16.14
CA PRO A 341 -5.64 28.23 -15.95
C PRO A 341 -6.32 27.69 -17.21
N PRO A 342 -6.28 26.37 -17.44
CA PRO A 342 -7.08 25.73 -18.49
C PRO A 342 -8.58 25.95 -18.20
N MET A 343 -9.38 26.13 -19.26
CA MET A 343 -10.83 26.34 -19.14
C MET A 343 -11.56 25.08 -18.68
N ILE A 344 -11.01 23.90 -18.99
CA ILE A 344 -11.51 22.60 -18.57
C ILE A 344 -10.39 21.93 -17.77
N LYS A 345 -10.69 21.50 -16.56
CA LYS A 345 -9.79 20.71 -15.72
C LYS A 345 -10.05 19.23 -16.01
N ALA A 346 -8.98 18.50 -16.31
CA ALA A 346 -9.03 17.05 -16.50
C ALA A 346 -8.37 16.38 -15.30
N GLU A 347 -9.13 15.63 -14.52
CA GLU A 347 -8.67 14.95 -13.32
C GLU A 347 -8.80 13.44 -13.46
N LEU A 348 -7.70 12.73 -13.26
CA LEU A 348 -7.68 11.27 -13.22
C LEU A 348 -7.86 10.82 -11.78
N VAL A 349 -8.74 9.84 -11.58
CA VAL A 349 -9.00 9.20 -10.29
C VAL A 349 -8.37 7.82 -10.31
N ASP A 350 -7.55 7.56 -9.30
CA ASP A 350 -6.90 6.27 -9.11
C ASP A 350 -7.93 5.16 -8.91
N SER A 351 -7.66 4.02 -9.51
CA SER A 351 -8.41 2.79 -9.29
C SER A 351 -8.19 2.33 -7.85
N CYS A 352 -9.28 1.95 -7.18
CA CYS A 352 -9.21 1.27 -5.88
C CYS A 352 -8.52 -0.11 -5.98
N TRP A 353 -8.37 -0.64 -7.20
CA TRP A 353 -7.65 -1.87 -7.49
C TRP A 353 -6.24 -1.58 -7.99
N GLY A 354 -5.25 -2.18 -7.33
CA GLY A 354 -3.84 -2.13 -7.73
C GLY A 354 -3.01 -1.17 -6.88
N LEU A 355 -1.74 -1.00 -7.26
CA LEU A 355 -0.78 -0.17 -6.52
C LEU A 355 -0.59 1.21 -7.18
N GLY A 356 -1.68 1.94 -7.41
CA GLY A 356 -1.64 3.37 -7.76
C GLY A 356 -1.20 3.74 -9.18
N THR A 357 -1.12 2.78 -10.12
CA THR A 357 -0.73 3.04 -11.52
C THR A 357 -1.90 3.03 -12.51
N ALA A 358 -3.05 2.53 -12.06
CA ALA A 358 -4.27 2.38 -12.83
C ALA A 358 -5.27 3.46 -12.46
N TYR A 359 -5.90 4.05 -13.47
CA TYR A 359 -7.01 4.98 -13.30
C TYR A 359 -8.30 4.28 -13.71
N GLU A 360 -9.38 4.52 -12.97
CA GLU A 360 -10.71 3.99 -13.28
C GLU A 360 -11.63 5.06 -13.86
N ARG A 361 -11.36 6.34 -13.56
CA ARG A 361 -12.22 7.47 -13.92
C ARG A 361 -11.41 8.70 -14.33
N LEU A 362 -11.94 9.42 -15.32
CA LEU A 362 -11.53 10.76 -15.73
C LEU A 362 -12.72 11.71 -15.55
N THR A 363 -12.53 12.77 -14.78
CA THR A 363 -13.52 13.84 -14.62
C THR A 363 -13.07 15.08 -15.38
N LEU A 364 -13.93 15.56 -16.28
CA LEU A 364 -13.78 16.84 -16.94
C LEU A 364 -14.72 17.83 -16.27
N SER A 365 -14.13 18.77 -15.53
CA SER A 365 -14.87 19.82 -14.82
C SER A 365 -14.54 21.20 -15.37
N PRO A 366 -15.52 22.11 -15.45
CA PRO A 366 -15.26 23.45 -15.94
C PRO A 366 -14.61 24.32 -14.86
N THR A 367 -13.56 25.07 -15.21
CA THR A 367 -12.89 25.97 -14.26
C THR A 367 -13.75 27.20 -13.91
N ASN A 368 -14.77 27.50 -14.73
CA ASN A 368 -15.74 28.56 -14.47
C ASN A 368 -17.15 28.14 -14.92
N ARG A 369 -18.19 28.88 -14.54
CA ARG A 369 -19.58 28.52 -14.87
C ARG A 369 -19.97 28.71 -16.34
N ILE A 370 -19.14 29.42 -17.12
CA ILE A 370 -19.46 29.84 -18.49
C ILE A 370 -19.12 28.72 -19.47
N TRP A 371 -17.98 28.07 -19.27
CA TRP A 371 -17.53 26.97 -20.11
C TRP A 371 -18.06 25.67 -19.54
N ARG A 372 -18.47 24.75 -20.42
CA ARG A 372 -18.84 23.38 -20.02
C ARG A 372 -18.16 22.41 -20.97
N PRO A 373 -17.51 21.35 -20.45
CA PRO A 373 -17.05 20.27 -21.31
C PRO A 373 -18.26 19.63 -21.98
N SER A 374 -18.15 19.34 -23.27
CA SER A 374 -19.20 18.67 -24.03
C SER A 374 -18.89 17.19 -24.12
N ALA A 375 -19.85 16.34 -23.73
CA ALA A 375 -19.73 14.90 -23.90
C ALA A 375 -19.44 14.54 -25.36
N THR A 376 -20.01 15.27 -26.32
CA THR A 376 -19.83 15.01 -27.77
C THR A 376 -18.37 15.02 -28.23
N THR A 377 -17.51 15.85 -27.62
CA THR A 377 -16.07 15.86 -27.94
C THR A 377 -15.39 14.58 -27.45
N VAL A 378 -15.76 14.09 -26.27
CA VAL A 378 -15.29 12.79 -25.76
C VAL A 378 -15.78 11.67 -26.68
N LEU A 379 -17.07 11.66 -27.05
CA LEU A 379 -17.65 10.62 -27.92
C LEU A 379 -16.91 10.55 -29.26
N ALA A 380 -16.65 11.69 -29.90
CA ALA A 380 -15.93 11.75 -31.17
C ALA A 380 -14.49 11.18 -31.08
N LEU A 381 -13.79 11.41 -29.97
CA LEU A 381 -12.46 10.82 -29.75
C LEU A 381 -12.54 9.32 -29.50
N VAL A 382 -13.49 8.88 -28.67
CA VAL A 382 -13.72 7.48 -28.32
C VAL A 382 -14.07 6.64 -29.54
N GLU A 383 -14.97 7.12 -30.39
CA GLU A 383 -15.39 6.44 -31.62
C GLU A 383 -14.36 6.59 -32.73
N GLY A 384 -14.00 7.82 -33.07
CA GLY A 384 -13.19 8.11 -34.26
C GLY A 384 -11.71 7.83 -34.10
N SER A 385 -11.14 8.08 -32.92
CA SER A 385 -9.69 7.94 -32.69
C SER A 385 -9.33 6.65 -31.97
N LEU A 386 -10.10 6.28 -30.95
CA LEU A 386 -9.82 5.10 -30.13
C LEU A 386 -10.51 3.85 -30.64
N GLY A 387 -11.49 3.98 -31.54
CA GLY A 387 -12.18 2.86 -32.19
C GLY A 387 -12.95 1.98 -31.20
N TYR A 388 -13.60 2.60 -30.22
CA TYR A 388 -14.65 1.94 -29.45
C TYR A 388 -15.95 1.95 -30.24
N ALA A 389 -16.75 0.90 -30.12
CA ALA A 389 -18.09 0.82 -30.68
C ALA A 389 -19.11 1.17 -29.59
N GLN A 390 -20.08 2.02 -29.93
CA GLN A 390 -21.20 2.30 -29.03
C GLN A 390 -22.09 1.06 -28.91
N VAL A 391 -22.39 0.68 -27.67
CA VAL A 391 -23.26 -0.46 -27.33
C VAL A 391 -24.65 0.04 -26.94
N ASP A 392 -24.71 1.13 -26.18
CA ASP A 392 -25.96 1.69 -25.68
C ASP A 392 -25.84 3.21 -25.48
N ALA A 393 -26.97 3.92 -25.46
CA ALA A 393 -27.06 5.28 -24.96
C ALA A 393 -28.43 5.55 -24.35
N HIS A 394 -28.42 6.01 -23.10
CA HIS A 394 -29.62 6.38 -22.38
C HIS A 394 -29.37 7.56 -21.44
N ALA A 395 -30.24 8.58 -21.51
CA ALA A 395 -30.33 9.67 -20.53
C ALA A 395 -29.00 10.39 -20.24
N GLY A 396 -28.21 10.68 -21.28
CA GLY A 396 -26.90 11.34 -21.12
C GLY A 396 -25.79 10.42 -20.64
N THR A 397 -26.05 9.12 -20.58
CA THR A 397 -25.05 8.06 -20.40
C THR A 397 -24.84 7.33 -21.72
N TYR A 398 -23.58 7.16 -22.12
CA TYR A 398 -23.18 6.49 -23.35
C TYR A 398 -22.26 5.33 -22.99
N VAL A 399 -22.60 4.14 -23.46
CA VAL A 399 -21.86 2.90 -23.16
C VAL A 399 -21.14 2.44 -24.41
N TYR A 400 -19.85 2.20 -24.26
CA TYR A 400 -18.93 1.83 -25.33
C TYR A 400 -18.19 0.55 -24.99
N ARG A 401 -17.86 -0.22 -26.02
CA ARG A 401 -17.07 -1.43 -25.91
C ARG A 401 -16.04 -1.52 -27.04
N LYS A 402 -14.87 -2.05 -26.71
CA LYS A 402 -13.82 -2.35 -27.68
C LYS A 402 -13.31 -3.77 -27.49
N ASP A 403 -13.57 -4.62 -28.48
CA ASP A 403 -13.15 -6.04 -28.44
C ASP A 403 -11.72 -6.27 -28.96
N ALA A 404 -11.14 -5.28 -29.64
CA ALA A 404 -9.78 -5.38 -30.16
C ALA A 404 -8.76 -4.77 -29.17
N ALA A 405 -7.67 -5.50 -28.91
CA ALA A 405 -6.56 -4.98 -28.12
C ALA A 405 -5.91 -3.75 -28.78
N PHE A 406 -5.41 -2.82 -27.96
CA PHE A 406 -4.61 -1.71 -28.48
C PHE A 406 -3.27 -2.23 -29.01
N LYS A 407 -2.90 -1.81 -30.22
CA LYS A 407 -1.58 -2.11 -30.77
C LYS A 407 -0.57 -1.20 -30.10
N SER A 408 0.44 -1.76 -29.46
CA SER A 408 1.63 -1.00 -29.07
C SER A 408 2.22 -0.38 -30.35
N LEU A 409 2.24 0.96 -30.40
CA LEU A 409 3.13 1.66 -31.32
C LEU A 409 4.54 1.27 -30.89
N ARG A 410 5.21 0.46 -31.71
CA ARG A 410 6.66 0.30 -31.62
C ARG A 410 7.24 1.64 -32.08
N CYS A 411 7.51 2.52 -31.12
CA CYS A 411 8.29 3.73 -31.35
C CYS A 411 9.76 3.37 -31.53
#